data_AF-A0A7Y0ARB9-F1
#
_entry.id   AF-A0A7Y0ARB9-F1
#
_cell.length_a   1.000
_cell.length_b   1.000
_cell.length_c   1.000
_cell.angle_alpha   90.00
_cell.angle_beta   90.00
_cell.angle_gamma   90.00
#
_symmetry.space_group_name_H-M   'P 1'
#
loop_
_entity.id
_entity.type
_entity.pdbx_description
1 polymer ?
#
loop_
_entity_poly.entity_id
_entity_poly.type
_entity_poly.pdbx_seq_one_letter_code
_entity_poly.pdbx_strand_id
1 'polypeptide(L)'
;MSETHQHQITGNLFITEDLTYLCLCPCCGAPDCGEEYMLLTESEERQEAVLFGGGTFRGYLNYWFYEGISPEEYSRLPEFVRRNNECVGWQDISAQQCTEIDADDFMLTLESIKNGSCKEYPNEDFENYYYPVFKKLVKEVMRKGQKLYISI
;
A
#
# COMPACT_ATOMS: atom_id res chain seq x y z
N MET A 1 -10.58 5.00 23.01
CA MET A 1 -10.59 6.14 22.08
C MET A 1 -9.16 6.29 21.58
N SER A 2 -8.84 5.75 20.40
CA SER A 2 -7.51 5.94 19.81
C SER A 2 -7.47 7.33 19.20
N GLU A 3 -6.54 8.16 19.65
CA GLU A 3 -6.20 9.42 19.00
C GLU A 3 -5.54 9.08 17.66
N THR A 4 -6.28 9.21 16.56
CA THR A 4 -5.71 9.25 15.22
C THR A 4 -4.89 10.54 15.13
N HIS A 5 -3.60 10.46 15.44
CA HIS A 5 -2.67 11.56 15.23
C HIS A 5 -2.58 11.86 13.74
N GLN A 6 -3.11 13.03 13.39
CA GLN A 6 -3.07 13.59 12.05
C GLN A 6 -1.63 13.99 11.74
N HIS A 7 -0.99 13.26 10.84
CA HIS A 7 0.35 13.59 10.38
C HIS A 7 0.26 14.37 9.06
N GLN A 8 0.78 15.59 9.05
CA GLN A 8 0.90 16.43 7.85
C GLN A 8 2.29 16.23 7.24
N ILE A 9 2.39 16.24 5.90
CA ILE A 9 3.67 16.22 5.18
C ILE A 9 4.40 17.55 5.49
N THR A 10 5.26 17.54 6.50
CA THR A 10 5.94 18.76 7.00
C THR A 10 7.44 18.81 6.65
N GLY A 11 7.95 17.87 5.85
CA GLY A 11 9.38 17.72 5.56
C GLY A 11 9.78 17.86 4.08
N ASN A 12 11.09 17.75 3.83
CA ASN A 12 11.65 17.61 2.49
C ASN A 12 11.34 16.19 1.98
N LEU A 13 10.31 16.06 1.13
CA LEU A 13 9.86 14.80 0.56
C LEU A 13 10.84 14.31 -0.52
N PHE A 14 11.37 13.12 -0.34
CA PHE A 14 12.23 12.43 -1.30
C PHE A 14 11.54 11.18 -1.84
N ILE A 15 11.20 11.21 -3.13
CA ILE A 15 10.66 10.04 -3.84
C ILE A 15 11.82 9.09 -4.15
N THR A 16 11.84 7.97 -3.45
CA THR A 16 12.86 6.93 -3.60
C THR A 16 12.65 6.10 -4.85
N GLU A 17 11.40 5.84 -5.21
CA GLU A 17 10.98 5.14 -6.43
C GLU A 17 9.60 5.66 -6.86
N ASP A 18 9.37 5.69 -8.17
CA ASP A 18 8.09 6.04 -8.77
C ASP A 18 7.61 4.87 -9.64
N LEU A 19 6.54 4.20 -9.20
CA LEU A 19 5.91 3.06 -9.85
C LEU A 19 4.69 3.44 -10.70
N THR A 20 4.34 4.73 -10.77
CA THR A 20 3.14 5.21 -11.46
C THR A 20 3.18 4.98 -12.98
N TYR A 21 4.38 4.76 -13.54
CA TYR A 21 4.55 4.35 -14.94
C TYR A 21 3.90 2.99 -15.28
N LEU A 22 3.61 2.15 -14.27
CA LEU A 22 2.97 0.85 -14.45
C LEU A 22 1.45 0.94 -14.64
N CYS A 23 0.85 2.10 -14.36
CA CYS A 23 -0.61 2.29 -14.32
C CYS A 23 -1.07 3.50 -15.13
N LEU A 24 -0.41 3.80 -16.27
CA LEU A 24 -0.80 4.92 -17.12
C LEU A 24 -2.15 4.65 -17.79
N CYS A 25 -3.10 5.57 -17.61
CA CYS A 25 -4.42 5.47 -18.25
C CYS A 25 -4.28 5.58 -19.77
N PRO A 26 -4.78 4.62 -20.57
CA PRO A 26 -4.68 4.67 -22.03
C PRO A 26 -5.50 5.81 -22.65
N CYS A 27 -6.47 6.38 -21.92
CA CYS A 27 -7.32 7.46 -22.40
C CYS A 27 -6.71 8.85 -22.17
N CYS A 28 -6.15 9.11 -20.99
CA CYS A 28 -5.65 10.44 -20.62
C CYS A 28 -4.12 10.49 -20.40
N GLY A 29 -3.43 9.36 -20.35
CA GLY A 29 -2.00 9.27 -20.05
C GLY A 29 -1.64 9.59 -18.60
N ALA A 30 -2.60 10.00 -17.77
CA ALA A 30 -2.37 10.25 -16.35
C ALA A 30 -2.19 8.92 -15.60
N PRO A 31 -1.29 8.86 -14.60
CA PRO A 31 -1.16 7.67 -13.79
C PRO A 31 -2.41 7.43 -12.96
N ASP A 32 -2.90 6.19 -13.00
CA ASP A 32 -4.04 5.67 -12.25
C ASP A 32 -5.28 6.61 -12.22
N CYS A 33 -5.46 7.42 -13.27
CA CYS A 33 -6.53 8.42 -13.38
C CYS A 33 -6.63 9.43 -12.22
N GLY A 34 -5.53 9.74 -11.53
CA GLY A 34 -5.56 10.62 -10.35
C GLY A 34 -5.70 9.87 -9.01
N GLU A 35 -5.61 8.53 -9.01
CA GLU A 35 -5.54 7.70 -7.81
C GLU A 35 -4.07 7.31 -7.48
N GLU A 36 -3.11 8.24 -7.58
CA GLU A 36 -1.72 8.01 -7.15
C GLU A 36 -1.57 8.10 -5.63
N TYR A 37 -0.83 7.16 -5.04
CA TYR A 37 -0.64 7.04 -3.60
C TYR A 37 0.85 7.04 -3.28
N MET A 38 1.19 7.44 -2.06
CA MET A 38 2.54 7.42 -1.51
C MET A 38 2.61 6.47 -0.33
N LEU A 39 3.54 5.52 -0.38
CA LEU A 39 3.95 4.71 0.78
C LEU A 39 5.19 5.36 1.36
N LEU A 40 5.10 5.89 2.57
CA LEU A 40 6.10 6.82 3.11
C LEU A 40 6.55 6.48 4.53
N THR A 41 7.77 6.89 4.85
CA THR A 41 8.37 6.83 6.18
C THR A 41 9.02 8.16 6.50
N GLU A 42 9.10 8.49 7.78
CA GLU A 42 9.69 9.74 8.25
C GLU A 42 10.86 9.47 9.20
N SER A 43 11.93 10.23 8.99
CA SER A 43 13.01 10.46 9.94
C SER A 43 13.06 11.94 10.32
N GLU A 44 13.78 12.27 11.39
CA GLU A 44 13.94 13.65 11.89
C GLU A 44 14.32 14.69 10.81
N GLU A 45 15.01 14.27 9.73
CA GLU A 45 15.54 15.18 8.71
C GLU A 45 14.85 15.08 7.34
N ARG A 46 14.12 13.99 7.07
CA ARG A 46 13.57 13.70 5.72
C ARG A 46 12.39 12.73 5.74
N GLN A 47 11.52 12.89 4.75
CA GLN A 47 10.47 11.95 4.41
C GLN A 47 10.87 11.19 3.15
N GLU A 48 10.86 9.86 3.21
CA GLU A 48 11.14 8.98 2.07
C GLU A 48 9.84 8.32 1.63
N ALA A 49 9.53 8.38 0.34
CA ALA A 49 8.30 7.80 -0.20
C ALA A 49 8.54 6.97 -1.45
N VAL A 50 7.62 6.04 -1.70
CA VAL A 50 7.43 5.37 -2.99
C VAL A 50 6.08 5.83 -3.53
N LEU A 51 6.08 6.37 -4.75
CA LEU A 51 4.85 6.77 -5.45
C LEU A 51 4.35 5.58 -6.28
N PHE A 52 3.03 5.33 -6.30
CA PHE A 52 2.46 4.19 -7.01
C PHE A 52 0.97 4.40 -7.35
N GLY A 53 0.40 3.61 -8.26
CA GLY A 53 -1.03 3.62 -8.52
C GLY A 53 -1.82 2.93 -7.41
N GLY A 54 -2.57 3.68 -6.62
CA GLY A 54 -3.34 3.16 -5.50
C GLY A 54 -4.59 2.39 -5.91
N GLY A 55 -5.27 2.80 -6.98
CA GLY A 55 -6.35 2.04 -7.62
C GLY A 55 -5.86 0.72 -8.20
N THR A 56 -4.71 0.74 -8.88
CA THR A 56 -4.03 -0.46 -9.37
C THR A 56 -3.62 -1.39 -8.22
N PHE A 57 -2.99 -0.85 -7.18
CA PHE A 57 -2.58 -1.66 -6.01
C PHE A 57 -3.78 -2.23 -5.24
N ARG A 58 -4.87 -1.46 -5.12
CA ARG A 58 -6.15 -1.92 -4.57
C ARG A 58 -6.70 -3.11 -5.36
N GLY A 59 -6.42 -3.23 -6.65
CA GLY A 59 -6.72 -4.44 -7.43
C GLY A 59 -6.09 -5.71 -6.84
N TYR A 60 -4.84 -5.64 -6.39
CA TYR A 60 -4.16 -6.76 -5.72
C TYR A 60 -4.73 -7.08 -4.33
N LEU A 61 -5.25 -6.06 -3.61
CA LEU A 61 -5.90 -6.24 -2.32
C LEU A 61 -7.30 -6.85 -2.46
N ASN A 62 -8.10 -6.29 -3.37
CA ASN A 62 -9.46 -6.73 -3.69
C ASN A 62 -9.51 -8.14 -4.25
N TYR A 63 -8.38 -8.68 -4.72
CA TYR A 63 -8.29 -10.07 -5.13
C TYR A 63 -8.69 -11.05 -3.99
N TRP A 64 -8.47 -10.65 -2.74
CA TRP A 64 -8.88 -11.41 -1.56
C TRP A 64 -10.31 -11.07 -1.10
N PHE A 65 -11.19 -10.71 -2.04
CA PHE A 65 -12.57 -10.34 -1.75
C PHE A 65 -13.27 -11.45 -0.96
N TYR A 66 -14.25 -11.05 -0.13
CA TYR A 66 -15.07 -11.96 0.67
C TYR A 66 -15.71 -13.10 -0.15
N GLU A 67 -15.91 -12.89 -1.45
CA GLU A 67 -16.46 -13.89 -2.36
C GLU A 67 -15.41 -14.92 -2.80
N GLY A 68 -15.58 -16.17 -2.37
CA GLY A 68 -14.77 -17.31 -2.85
C GLY A 68 -13.77 -17.88 -1.84
N ILE A 69 -13.65 -17.28 -0.65
CA ILE A 69 -12.84 -17.79 0.47
C ILE A 69 -13.74 -18.11 1.68
N SER A 70 -13.38 -19.13 2.45
CA SER A 70 -14.11 -19.48 3.67
C SER A 70 -13.89 -18.46 4.79
N PRO A 71 -14.78 -18.37 5.80
CA PRO A 71 -14.57 -17.50 6.96
C PRO A 71 -13.27 -17.79 7.71
N GLU A 72 -12.82 -19.05 7.73
CA GLU A 72 -11.56 -19.45 8.34
C GLU A 72 -10.37 -18.89 7.55
N GLU A 73 -10.38 -19.00 6.23
CA GLU A 73 -9.35 -18.40 5.37
C GLU A 73 -9.34 -16.87 5.49
N TYR A 74 -10.51 -16.25 5.50
CA TYR A 74 -10.65 -14.81 5.72
C TYR A 74 -10.06 -14.37 7.07
N SER A 75 -10.30 -15.13 8.15
CA SER A 75 -9.76 -14.83 9.48
C SER A 75 -8.24 -14.89 9.57
N ARG A 76 -7.58 -15.54 8.61
CA ARG A 76 -6.12 -15.65 8.52
C ARG A 76 -5.49 -14.57 7.64
N LEU A 77 -6.29 -13.79 6.91
CA LEU A 77 -5.77 -12.68 6.13
C LEU A 77 -5.15 -11.61 7.04
N PRO A 78 -4.09 -10.93 6.57
CA PRO A 78 -3.55 -9.75 7.22
C PRO A 78 -4.64 -8.72 7.51
N GLU A 79 -4.50 -8.00 8.62
CA GLU A 79 -5.49 -7.03 9.05
C GLU A 79 -5.72 -5.93 8.00
N PHE A 80 -4.66 -5.52 7.32
CA PHE A 80 -4.66 -4.56 6.22
C PHE A 80 -5.59 -4.98 5.07
N VAL A 81 -5.52 -6.25 4.66
CA VAL A 81 -6.39 -6.81 3.61
C VAL A 81 -7.83 -6.86 4.07
N ARG A 82 -8.07 -7.30 5.32
CA ARG A 82 -9.43 -7.36 5.88
C ARG A 82 -10.07 -5.97 5.97
N ARG A 83 -9.32 -4.97 6.46
CA ARG A 83 -9.77 -3.58 6.53
C ARG A 83 -10.14 -3.04 5.15
N ASN A 84 -9.30 -3.27 4.13
CA ASN A 84 -9.64 -2.92 2.75
C ASN A 84 -10.97 -3.54 2.29
N ASN A 85 -11.17 -4.84 2.56
CA ASN A 85 -12.38 -5.57 2.17
C ASN A 85 -13.63 -5.17 2.94
N GLU A 86 -13.49 -4.74 4.19
CA GLU A 86 -14.57 -4.22 5.03
C GLU A 86 -14.94 -2.76 4.70
N CYS A 87 -14.28 -2.18 3.68
CA CYS A 87 -14.39 -0.77 3.33
C CYS A 87 -14.06 0.16 4.51
N VAL A 88 -13.09 -0.23 5.34
CA VAL A 88 -12.61 0.54 6.48
C VAL A 88 -11.13 0.86 6.28
N GLY A 89 -10.73 2.11 6.50
CA GLY A 89 -9.31 2.47 6.46
C GLY A 89 -8.83 2.93 5.08
N TRP A 90 -8.31 2.06 4.21
CA TRP A 90 -7.71 2.45 2.91
C TRP A 90 -8.63 3.36 2.07
N GLN A 91 -9.95 3.11 2.11
CA GLN A 91 -10.95 3.89 1.37
C GLN A 91 -11.31 5.24 2.04
N ASP A 92 -10.92 5.42 3.31
CA ASP A 92 -11.15 6.64 4.10
C ASP A 92 -9.92 7.58 4.09
N ILE A 93 -8.84 7.20 3.40
CA ILE A 93 -7.65 8.06 3.28
C ILE A 93 -8.07 9.30 2.50
N SER A 94 -8.08 10.45 3.16
CA SER A 94 -8.27 11.73 2.49
C SER A 94 -6.93 12.25 1.97
N ALA A 95 -6.95 12.97 0.83
CA ALA A 95 -5.77 13.63 0.22
C ALA A 95 -5.06 14.66 1.13
N GLN A 96 -5.53 14.84 2.36
CA GLN A 96 -4.98 15.77 3.34
C GLN A 96 -4.33 15.04 4.53
N GLN A 97 -4.29 13.70 4.51
CA GLN A 97 -3.94 12.89 5.68
C GLN A 97 -3.01 11.73 5.32
N CYS A 98 -1.91 11.66 6.07
CA CYS A 98 -1.11 10.44 6.14
C CYS A 98 -1.75 9.49 7.16
N THR A 99 -2.09 8.28 6.74
CA THR A 99 -2.61 7.22 7.61
C THR A 99 -1.46 6.31 8.02
N GLU A 100 -1.20 6.19 9.32
CA GLU A 100 -0.22 5.24 9.85
C GLU A 100 -0.72 3.81 9.62
N ILE A 101 0.17 2.95 9.12
CA ILE A 101 -0.11 1.53 8.86
C ILE A 101 0.96 0.68 9.55
N ASP A 102 0.56 -0.50 10.00
CA ASP A 102 1.48 -1.43 10.67
C ASP A 102 2.43 -2.06 9.63
N ALA A 103 3.73 -1.93 9.86
CA ALA A 103 4.75 -2.38 8.91
C ALA A 103 4.85 -3.92 8.83
N ASP A 104 4.64 -4.63 9.94
CA ASP A 104 4.65 -6.09 9.98
C ASP A 104 3.44 -6.65 9.23
N ASP A 105 2.25 -6.10 9.49
CA ASP A 105 1.00 -6.49 8.83
C ASP A 105 1.00 -6.14 7.33
N PHE A 106 1.57 -4.99 6.96
CA PHE A 106 1.77 -4.65 5.55
C PHE A 106 2.77 -5.60 4.88
N MET A 107 3.87 -6.00 5.54
CA MET A 107 4.78 -7.03 5.01
C MET A 107 4.06 -8.37 4.81
N LEU A 108 3.25 -8.81 5.78
CA LEU A 108 2.44 -10.03 5.66
C LEU A 108 1.47 -9.93 4.48
N THR A 109 0.91 -8.75 4.22
CA THR A 109 0.09 -8.48 3.04
C THR A 109 0.86 -8.70 1.74
N LEU A 110 2.05 -8.11 1.62
CA LEU A 110 2.89 -8.28 0.44
C LEU A 110 3.27 -9.75 0.19
N GLU A 111 3.62 -10.48 1.25
CA GLU A 111 3.92 -11.91 1.15
C GLU A 111 2.68 -12.73 0.81
N SER A 112 1.50 -12.34 1.31
CA SER A 112 0.25 -13.02 0.99
C SER A 112 -0.13 -12.85 -0.47
N ILE A 113 -0.04 -11.63 -1.02
CA ILE A 113 -0.30 -11.35 -2.44
C ILE A 113 0.67 -12.16 -3.31
N LYS A 114 1.98 -12.10 -3.00
CA LYS A 114 3.02 -12.81 -3.77
C LYS A 114 2.84 -14.33 -3.77
N ASN A 115 2.57 -14.91 -2.61
CA ASN A 115 2.47 -16.36 -2.47
C ASN A 115 1.04 -16.89 -2.73
N GLY A 116 0.10 -15.98 -3.02
CA GLY A 116 -1.26 -16.32 -3.40
C GLY A 116 -1.28 -17.20 -4.64
N SER A 117 -2.12 -18.23 -4.62
CA SER A 117 -2.17 -19.23 -5.70
C SER A 117 -2.93 -18.76 -6.94
N CYS A 118 -3.42 -17.52 -6.98
CA CYS A 118 -4.22 -17.07 -8.11
C CYS A 118 -3.39 -16.48 -9.22
N LYS A 119 -3.60 -17.04 -10.42
CA LYS A 119 -2.92 -16.69 -11.67
C LYS A 119 -3.78 -15.80 -12.58
N GLU A 120 -4.95 -15.32 -12.12
CA GLU A 120 -5.93 -14.63 -12.97
C GLU A 120 -5.69 -13.12 -13.13
N TYR A 121 -4.95 -12.49 -12.21
CA TYR A 121 -4.44 -11.13 -12.39
C TYR A 121 -2.97 -11.17 -12.84
N PRO A 122 -2.47 -10.20 -13.63
CA PRO A 122 -1.05 -10.11 -13.98
C PRO A 122 -0.22 -9.88 -12.71
N ASN A 123 0.13 -11.00 -12.08
CA ASN A 123 0.99 -11.08 -10.91
C ASN A 123 2.43 -10.65 -11.26
N GLU A 124 2.78 -10.63 -12.54
CA GLU A 124 4.11 -10.25 -13.02
C GLU A 124 4.49 -8.83 -12.61
N ASP A 125 3.59 -7.85 -12.76
CA ASP A 125 3.91 -6.47 -12.38
C ASP A 125 4.07 -6.32 -10.87
N PHE A 126 3.22 -7.00 -10.11
CA PHE A 126 3.34 -7.02 -8.66
C PHE A 126 4.65 -7.66 -8.22
N GLU A 127 4.95 -8.87 -8.71
CA GLU A 127 6.12 -9.67 -8.33
C GLU A 127 7.44 -9.00 -8.76
N ASN A 128 7.47 -8.38 -9.95
CA ASN A 128 8.69 -7.81 -10.52
C ASN A 128 8.95 -6.36 -10.10
N TYR A 129 7.91 -5.59 -9.78
CA TYR A 129 8.06 -4.15 -9.49
C TYR A 129 7.54 -3.74 -8.12
N TYR A 130 6.25 -3.94 -7.83
CA TYR A 130 5.65 -3.48 -6.56
C TYR A 130 6.26 -4.17 -5.34
N TYR A 131 6.26 -5.50 -5.34
CA TYR A 131 6.75 -6.33 -4.23
C TYR A 131 8.20 -6.01 -3.83
N PRO A 132 9.20 -6.03 -4.73
CA PRO A 132 10.60 -5.78 -4.33
C PRO A 132 10.80 -4.36 -3.79
N VAL A 133 10.14 -3.36 -4.38
CA VAL A 133 10.23 -1.96 -3.94
C VAL A 133 9.60 -1.77 -2.56
N PHE A 134 8.35 -2.21 -2.38
CA PHE A 134 7.67 -2.10 -1.10
C PHE A 134 8.36 -2.92 -0.02
N LYS A 135 8.77 -4.16 -0.32
CA LYS A 135 9.50 -5.01 0.63
C LYS A 135 10.80 -4.36 1.08
N LYS A 136 11.54 -3.70 0.19
CA LYS A 136 12.76 -2.97 0.53
C LYS A 136 12.47 -1.81 1.50
N LEU A 137 11.48 -0.98 1.18
CA LEU A 137 11.09 0.15 2.03
C LEU A 137 10.66 -0.34 3.41
N VAL A 138 9.73 -1.28 3.46
CA VAL A 138 9.16 -1.80 4.72
C VAL A 138 10.22 -2.47 5.59
N LYS A 139 11.13 -3.25 5.00
CA LYS A 139 12.27 -3.83 5.74
C LYS A 139 13.16 -2.76 6.37
N GLU A 140 13.43 -1.67 5.65
CA GLU A 140 14.22 -0.56 6.19
C GLU A 140 13.49 0.16 7.32
N VAL A 141 12.17 0.36 7.19
CA VAL A 141 11.32 0.92 8.25
C VAL A 141 11.38 0.06 9.51
N MET A 142 11.15 -1.25 9.38
CA MET A 142 11.24 -2.21 10.48
C MET A 142 12.63 -2.21 11.12
N ARG A 143 13.70 -2.22 10.30
CA ARG A 143 15.10 -2.21 10.78
C ARG A 143 15.43 -0.95 11.58
N LYS A 144 14.88 0.19 11.18
CA LYS A 144 15.13 1.50 11.81
C LYS A 144 14.15 1.81 12.95
N GLY A 145 13.12 0.98 13.16
CA GLY A 145 12.06 1.24 14.13
C GLY A 145 11.23 2.49 13.80
N GLN A 146 11.07 2.79 12.50
CA GLN A 146 10.30 3.92 12.02
C GLN A 146 8.82 3.57 11.83
N LYS A 147 8.00 4.60 11.65
CA LYS A 147 6.59 4.45 11.28
C LYS A 147 6.42 4.39 9.77
N LEU A 148 5.45 3.59 9.34
CA LEU A 148 5.03 3.49 7.95
C LEU A 148 3.68 4.22 7.79
N TYR A 149 3.55 4.97 6.73
CA TYR A 149 2.32 5.70 6.43
C TYR A 149 1.94 5.55 4.98
N ILE A 150 0.68 5.84 4.70
CA ILE A 150 0.15 5.97 3.36
C ILE A 150 -0.58 7.31 3.18
N SER A 151 -0.43 7.92 2.00
CA SER A 151 -1.08 9.16 1.60
C SER A 151 -1.58 9.07 0.16
N ILE A 152 -2.61 9.86 -0.17
CA ILE A 152 -3.04 10.19 -1.55
C ILE A 152 -2.53 11.59 -1.88
#